data_AF-A0A935NP24-F1
#
_entry.id   AF-A0A935NP24-F1
#
_cell.length_a   1.000
_cell.length_b   1.000
_cell.length_c   1.000
_cell.angle_alpha   90.00
_cell.angle_beta   90.00
_cell.angle_gamma   90.00
#
_symmetry.space_group_name_H-M   'P 1'
#
loop_
_entity.id
_entity.type
_entity.pdbx_description
1 polymer ?
#
loop_
_entity_poly.entity_id
_entity_poly.type
_entity_poly.pdbx_seq_one_letter_code
_entity_poly.pdbx_strand_id
1 'polypeptide(L)'
;MFNIETTRYSHVVQAFLAAFPDARAYLDKREQTTAGENWATNKALLGAIDFSLVLNGVELLAFHDGPKNMWASPEAQSVIESLAEQKVLRFRRAKVRKSLFRRLLASVGLASSDA
;
A
#
# COMPACT_ATOMS: atom_id res chain seq x y z
N MET A 1 -0.25 -5.11 -4.98
CA MET A 1 -0.01 -4.69 -3.60
C MET A 1 1.29 -5.28 -3.08
N PHE A 2 2.04 -4.49 -2.32
CA PHE A 2 3.23 -4.89 -1.60
C PHE A 2 2.95 -4.80 -0.10
N ASN A 3 3.23 -5.86 0.65
CA ASN A 3 3.22 -5.81 2.10
C ASN A 3 4.59 -5.30 2.56
N ILE A 4 4.61 -4.30 3.44
CA ILE A 4 5.82 -3.64 3.93
C ILE A 4 6.10 -4.11 5.36
N GLU A 5 7.36 -4.43 5.64
CA GLU A 5 7.86 -4.74 6.97
C GLU A 5 8.98 -3.75 7.31
N THR A 6 8.79 -2.97 8.37
CA THR A 6 9.78 -1.99 8.85
C THR A 6 9.55 -1.68 10.33
N THR A 7 10.56 -1.13 10.99
CA THR A 7 10.45 -0.47 12.30
C THR A 7 10.59 1.06 12.20
N ARG A 8 10.91 1.56 10.99
CA ARG A 8 11.19 2.97 10.68
C ARG A 8 9.99 3.61 9.97
N TYR A 9 8.80 3.49 10.56
CA TYR A 9 7.54 3.89 9.93
C TYR A 9 7.54 5.35 9.49
N SER A 10 8.04 6.26 10.33
CA SER A 10 8.16 7.68 9.97
C SER A 10 9.00 7.92 8.73
N HIS A 11 10.11 7.19 8.59
CA HIS A 11 10.99 7.32 7.43
C HIS A 11 10.28 6.86 6.15
N VAL A 12 9.54 5.76 6.21
CA VAL A 12 8.75 5.28 5.07
C VAL A 12 7.65 6.29 4.71
N VAL A 13 6.86 6.75 5.68
CA VAL A 13 5.78 7.71 5.44
C VAL A 13 6.34 9.02 4.86
N GLN A 14 7.42 9.55 5.42
CA GLN A 14 8.05 10.78 4.91
C GLN A 14 8.59 10.61 3.48
N ALA A 15 9.21 9.48 3.16
CA ALA A 15 9.69 9.20 1.80
C ALA A 15 8.53 9.16 0.79
N PHE A 16 7.39 8.59 1.18
CA PHE A 16 6.18 8.59 0.34
C PHE A 16 5.57 9.98 0.19
N LEU A 17 5.49 10.77 1.27
CA LEU A 17 5.03 12.17 1.20
C LEU A 17 5.91 13.01 0.26
N ALA A 18 7.23 12.82 0.32
CA ALA A 18 8.18 13.51 -0.56
C ALA A 18 8.05 13.06 -2.03
N ALA A 19 7.81 11.78 -2.28
CA ALA A 19 7.66 11.23 -3.62
C ALA A 19 6.32 11.60 -4.27
N PHE A 20 5.28 11.88 -3.47
CA PHE A 20 3.92 12.16 -3.95
C PHE A 20 3.36 13.42 -3.27
N PRO A 21 3.87 14.62 -3.61
CA PRO A 21 3.52 15.87 -2.94
C PRO A 21 2.04 16.27 -3.10
N ASP A 22 1.38 15.80 -4.16
CA ASP A 22 -0.04 16.08 -4.43
C ASP A 22 -1.00 15.09 -3.73
N ALA A 23 -0.47 14.08 -3.05
CA ALA A 23 -1.27 13.09 -2.36
C ALA A 23 -1.78 13.62 -1.01
N ARG A 24 -3.00 13.23 -0.64
CA ARG A 24 -3.62 13.58 0.64
C ARG A 24 -3.35 12.51 1.66
N ALA A 25 -2.83 12.92 2.82
CA ALA A 25 -2.55 12.04 3.94
C ALA A 25 -3.71 12.06 4.95
N TYR A 26 -4.15 10.89 5.39
CA TYR A 26 -5.13 10.71 6.44
C TYR A 26 -4.51 9.86 7.54
N LEU A 27 -4.60 10.34 8.79
CA LEU A 27 -4.20 9.60 9.99
C LEU A 27 -5.43 9.49 10.89
N ASP A 28 -5.85 8.27 11.21
CA ASP A 28 -7.09 7.98 11.94
C ASP A 28 -8.29 8.75 11.38
N LYS A 29 -8.44 8.69 10.05
CA LYS A 29 -9.52 9.35 9.27
C LYS A 29 -9.51 10.87 9.30
N ARG A 30 -8.45 11.49 9.84
CA ARG A 30 -8.26 12.94 9.83
C ARG A 30 -7.21 13.32 8.80
N GLU A 31 -7.60 14.19 7.88
CA GLU A 31 -6.69 14.75 6.90
C GLU A 31 -5.58 15.55 7.58
N GLN A 32 -4.35 15.31 7.16
CA GLN A 32 -3.16 16.01 7.65
C GLN A 32 -2.77 17.08 6.64
N THR A 33 -3.00 18.34 7.01
CA THR A 33 -2.76 19.50 6.12
C THR A 33 -1.42 20.18 6.39
N THR A 34 -0.72 19.80 7.46
CA THR A 34 0.59 20.34 7.82
C THR A 34 1.72 19.42 7.33
N ALA A 35 2.94 19.97 7.27
CA ALA A 35 4.11 19.22 6.84
C ALA A 35 4.26 17.90 7.62
N GLY A 36 4.60 16.82 6.90
CA GLY A 36 4.75 15.47 7.44
C GLY A 36 5.65 15.39 8.67
N GLU A 37 6.68 16.22 8.75
CA GLU A 37 7.61 16.31 9.87
C GLU A 37 6.94 16.60 11.22
N ASN A 38 5.79 17.29 11.21
CA ASN A 38 5.07 17.69 12.43
C ASN A 38 4.24 16.55 13.02
N TRP A 39 3.79 15.58 12.20
CA TRP A 39 2.84 14.55 12.63
C TRP A 39 3.29 13.12 12.32
N ALA A 40 4.05 12.89 11.24
CA ALA A 40 4.52 11.57 10.81
C ALA A 40 5.75 11.11 11.61
N THR A 41 5.70 11.19 12.93
CA THR A 41 6.74 10.67 13.82
C THR A 41 6.52 9.18 14.10
N ASN A 42 7.59 8.44 14.41
CA ASN A 42 7.45 7.01 14.68
C ASN A 42 6.53 6.75 15.88
N LYS A 43 6.59 7.63 16.90
CA LYS A 43 5.70 7.59 18.08
C LYS A 43 4.24 7.78 17.70
N ALA A 44 3.94 8.79 16.87
CA ALA A 44 2.57 9.06 16.44
C ALA A 44 2.02 7.90 15.59
N LEU A 45 2.79 7.41 14.62
CA LEU A 45 2.39 6.31 13.74
C LEU A 45 2.20 4.99 14.50
N LEU A 46 3.03 4.71 15.52
CA LEU A 46 2.85 3.54 16.41
C LEU A 46 1.56 3.60 17.23
N GLY A 47 1.05 4.80 17.52
CA GLY A 47 -0.20 5.00 18.26
C GLY A 47 -1.45 5.05 17.38
N ALA A 48 -1.30 5.11 16.07
CA ALA A 48 -2.40 5.23 15.12
C ALA A 48 -2.99 3.86 14.74
N ILE A 49 -4.28 3.85 14.40
CA ILE A 49 -5.02 2.68 13.93
C ILE A 49 -4.96 2.62 12.41
N ASP A 50 -5.28 3.74 11.76
CA ASP A 50 -5.39 3.84 10.30
C ASP A 50 -4.47 4.94 9.76
N PHE A 51 -3.86 4.66 8.62
CA PHE A 51 -3.19 5.67 7.80
C PHE A 51 -3.45 5.39 6.33
N SER A 52 -3.67 6.43 5.55
CA SER A 52 -3.70 6.33 4.09
C SER A 52 -3.10 7.56 3.43
N LEU A 53 -2.32 7.34 2.37
CA LEU A 53 -1.82 8.36 1.46
C LEU A 53 -2.48 8.15 0.10
N VAL A 54 -3.33 9.09 -0.31
CA VAL A 54 -4.23 8.93 -1.45
C VAL A 54 -3.91 9.94 -2.55
N LEU A 55 -3.72 9.46 -3.79
CA LEU A 55 -3.58 10.30 -4.97
C LEU A 55 -4.61 9.87 -6.02
N ASN A 56 -5.45 10.81 -6.48
CA ASN A 56 -6.48 10.55 -7.49
C ASN A 56 -7.38 9.33 -7.17
N GLY A 57 -7.70 9.11 -5.89
CA GLY A 57 -8.52 7.99 -5.43
C GLY A 57 -7.78 6.66 -5.27
N VAL A 58 -6.46 6.64 -5.48
CA VAL A 58 -5.60 5.45 -5.27
C VAL A 58 -4.80 5.60 -3.97
N GLU A 59 -4.91 4.61 -3.08
CA GLU A 59 -4.08 4.52 -1.88
C GLU A 59 -2.67 4.04 -2.22
N LEU A 60 -1.71 4.96 -2.21
CA LEU A 60 -0.31 4.68 -2.54
C LEU A 60 0.42 3.95 -1.40
N LEU A 61 0.11 4.32 -0.16
CA LEU A 61 0.63 3.75 1.08
C LEU A 61 -0.47 3.78 2.14
N ALA A 62 -0.69 2.68 2.84
CA ALA A 62 -1.67 2.64 3.91
C ALA A 62 -1.32 1.58 4.96
N PHE A 63 -1.94 1.71 6.14
CA PHE A 63 -2.06 0.61 7.10
C PHE A 63 -3.44 0.66 7.75
N HIS A 64 -3.92 -0.52 8.15
CA HIS A 64 -5.15 -0.71 8.92
C HIS A 64 -4.86 -1.62 10.12
N ASP A 65 -5.50 -1.35 11.26
CA ASP A 65 -5.22 -2.05 12.53
C ASP A 65 -3.74 -1.93 12.97
N GLY A 66 -3.14 -0.77 12.69
CA GLY A 66 -1.81 -0.37 13.11
C GLY A 66 -0.70 -0.60 12.06
N PRO A 67 0.47 0.03 12.27
CA PRO A 67 1.50 0.17 11.23
C PRO A 67 2.22 -1.12 10.86
N LYS A 68 2.08 -2.20 11.64
CA LYS A 68 2.57 -3.54 11.30
C LYS A 68 1.87 -4.14 10.06
N ASN A 69 0.69 -3.64 9.72
CA ASN A 69 -0.11 -4.07 8.58
C ASN A 69 0.05 -3.12 7.39
N MET A 70 1.22 -2.48 7.27
CA MET A 70 1.51 -1.52 6.22
C MET A 70 1.60 -2.21 4.85
N TRP A 71 1.03 -1.54 3.86
CA TRP A 71 1.06 -1.95 2.48
C TRP A 71 1.15 -0.76 1.55
N ALA A 72 1.61 -1.02 0.33
CA ALA A 72 1.70 -0.01 -0.72
C ALA A 72 1.20 -0.54 -2.06
N SER A 73 0.74 0.38 -2.88
CA SER A 73 0.22 0.09 -4.21
C SER A 73 1.34 -0.24 -5.21
N PRO A 74 1.08 -1.02 -6.27
CA PRO A 74 2.03 -1.23 -7.35
C PRO A 74 2.56 0.06 -7.98
N GLU A 75 1.76 1.13 -8.01
CA GLU A 75 2.09 2.44 -8.57
C GLU A 75 3.25 3.12 -7.81
N ALA A 76 3.50 2.73 -6.55
CA ALA A 76 4.59 3.25 -5.74
C ALA A 76 5.83 2.32 -5.71
N GLN A 77 5.94 1.38 -6.66
CA GLN A 77 7.01 0.37 -6.68
C GLN A 77 8.42 0.99 -6.61
N SER A 78 8.68 2.08 -7.35
CA SER A 78 10.00 2.73 -7.37
C SER A 78 10.44 3.25 -6.00
N VAL A 79 9.50 3.82 -5.23
CA VAL A 79 9.77 4.30 -3.86
C VAL A 79 10.08 3.13 -2.94
N ILE A 80 9.33 2.04 -3.05
CA ILE A 80 9.53 0.82 -2.23
C ILE A 80 10.90 0.20 -2.51
N GLU A 81 11.27 0.07 -3.77
CA GLU A 81 12.56 -0.50 -4.19
C GLU A 81 13.73 0.35 -3.68
N SER A 82 13.66 1.67 -3.86
CA SER A 82 14.68 2.60 -3.34
C SER A 82 14.84 2.50 -1.81
N LEU A 83 13.73 2.43 -1.06
CA LEU A 83 13.77 2.27 0.40
C LEU A 83 14.32 0.90 0.83
N ALA A 84 14.07 -0.14 0.04
CA ALA A 84 14.61 -1.48 0.29
C ALA A 84 16.12 -1.53 0.06
N GLU A 85 16.63 -0.90 -1.01
CA GLU A 85 18.06 -0.77 -1.29
C GLU A 85 18.79 -0.03 -0.15
N GLN A 86 18.14 1.01 0.40
CA GLN A 86 18.62 1.75 1.57
C GLN A 86 18.45 0.99 2.90
N LYS A 87 17.94 -0.24 2.87
CA LYS A 87 17.67 -1.09 4.06
C LYS A 87 16.72 -0.44 5.07
N VAL A 88 15.82 0.43 4.61
CA VAL A 88 14.79 1.07 5.46
C VAL A 88 13.62 0.11 5.70
N LEU A 89 13.28 -0.69 4.70
CA LEU A 89 12.17 -1.65 4.75
C LEU A 89 12.51 -2.97 4.07
N ARG A 90 11.69 -3.97 4.32
CA ARG A 90 11.56 -5.17 3.50
C ARG A 90 10.15 -5.20 2.92
N PHE A 91 9.95 -5.85 1.78
CA PHE A 91 8.62 -5.99 1.21
C PHE A 91 8.39 -7.35 0.58
N ARG A 92 7.12 -7.73 0.48
CA ARG A 92 6.67 -8.92 -0.26
C ARG A 92 5.54 -8.52 -1.20
N ARG A 93 5.64 -8.89 -2.48
CA ARG A 93 4.54 -8.69 -3.43
C ARG A 93 3.44 -9.71 -3.17
N ALA A 94 2.22 -9.25 -2.91
CA ALA A 94 1.08 -10.13 -2.79
C ALA A 94 0.79 -10.77 -4.16
N LYS A 95 0.77 -12.10 -4.24
CA LYS A 95 0.32 -12.83 -5.44
C LYS A 95 -1.19 -12.68 -5.52
N VAL A 96 -1.69 -11.94 -6.51
CA VAL A 96 -3.11 -11.94 -6.85
C VAL A 96 -3.48 -13.36 -7.26
N ARG A 97 -4.19 -14.09 -6.40
CA ARG A 97 -4.72 -15.42 -6.76
C ARG A 97 -5.79 -15.21 -7.83
N LYS A 98 -5.45 -15.47 -9.10
CA LYS A 98 -6.40 -15.57 -10.22
C LYS A 98 -7.30 -16.83 -10.09
N SER A 99 -7.92 -17.11 -8.93
CA SER A 99 -8.52 -18.42 -8.65
C SER A 99 -10.06 -18.52 -8.74
N LEU A 100 -10.74 -17.64 -9.48
CA LEU A 100 -12.19 -17.80 -9.71
C LEU A 100 -12.62 -17.76 -11.18
N PHE A 101 -11.85 -17.15 -12.09
CA PHE A 101 -12.25 -17.05 -13.50
C PHE A 101 -11.98 -18.28 -14.36
N ARG A 102 -11.19 -19.25 -13.89
CA ARG A 102 -10.91 -20.49 -14.68
C ARG A 102 -11.95 -21.60 -14.51
N ARG A 103 -12.79 -21.59 -13.47
CA ARG A 103 -13.86 -22.60 -13.32
C ARG A 103 -15.15 -22.27 -14.07
N LEU A 104 -15.36 -21.00 -14.46
CA LEU A 104 -16.53 -20.62 -15.27
C LEU A 104 -16.31 -20.80 -16.79
N LEU A 105 -15.07 -20.72 -17.27
CA LEU A 105 -14.77 -20.97 -18.69
C LEU A 105 -14.68 -22.47 -19.05
N ALA A 106 -14.46 -23.34 -18.05
CA ALA A 106 -14.51 -24.79 -18.25
C ALA A 106 -15.96 -25.35 -18.28
N SER A 107 -16.96 -24.58 -17.85
CA SER A 107 -18.37 -25.00 -17.85
C SER A 107 -19.18 -24.50 -19.05
N VAL A 108 -18.58 -23.75 -19.98
CA VAL A 108 -19.25 -23.24 -21.20
C VAL A 108 -18.72 -23.92 -22.47
N GLY A 109 -17.67 -24.73 -22.39
CA GLY A 109 -17.05 -25.42 -23.52
C GLY A 109 -17.39 -26.91 -23.63
N LEU A 110 -18.68 -27.29 -23.62
CA LEU A 110 -19.15 -28.61 -24.05
C LEU A 110 -20.58 -28.49 -24.58
N ALA A 111 -20.72 -28.01 -25.80
CA ALA A 111 -21.80 -28.40 -26.69
C ALA A 111 -21.11 -28.67 -28.04
N SER A 112 -20.79 -29.94 -28.25
CA SER A 112 -20.30 -30.48 -29.50
C SER A 112 -21.29 -30.13 -30.62
N SER A 113 -20.75 -29.58 -31.71
CA SER A 113 -21.30 -29.82 -33.03
C SER A 113 -21.40 -31.32 -33.23
N ASP A 114 -22.62 -31.84 -33.31
CA ASP A 114 -22.87 -33.04 -34.10
C ASP A 114 -23.55 -32.63 -35.41
N ALA A 115 -23.02 -33.25 -36.45
CA ALA A 115 -23.39 -33.13 -37.85
C ALA A 115 -24.76 -33.75 -38.16
#